data_AF-A0A9E7TJ04-F1
#
_entry.id   AF-A0A9E7TJ04-F1
#
_cell.length_a   1.000
_cell.length_b   1.000
_cell.length_c   1.000
_cell.angle_alpha   90.00
_cell.angle_beta   90.00
_cell.angle_gamma   90.00
#
_symmetry.space_group_name_H-M   'P 1'
#
loop_
_entity.id
_entity.type
_entity.pdbx_description
1 polymer ?
#
loop_
_entity_poly.entity_id
_entity_poly.type
_entity_poly.pdbx_seq_one_letter_code
_entity_poly.pdbx_strand_id
1 'polypeptide(L)'
;MLAIEMRFLTGRFHATPWGRNVNEGVPEWPPSPYRLIRALYDVWKRKLPSWPEGRVESIFCELASECPVFELPEANASHTRSYLSQNKEKITDKALIFDAFVIIPRESVVKMMWRNVELPEDKIKDLNAMLSKLNYFGRSESWVDAKIISEVNGTGWNCGPEYREVEDRNIEPVKVACPVAAEDYEKNPYIVKAKKKKEKDREVNWMDSFTFKTSDMLDSGLNVPPGFQFVTYLRQANCFKSTKPVISESDRSGYTGVIYALESKVTPSVRETIEVSERLHRKIMGIYKRVVNDPENRSAAFSGRDADGSPLKDHKHAYILPVDMDKDGWLDHLVVVSKKPFSSEEITALDRLDKVWQPKGKPDIYFVPLKWGNYKEIPDEIPKTKFISSTPFVPPRHYRKGRGDFMEWLAGEVKKEAVYHGLPEPVEVKPVEKLLLDNGRSLRWLEFRRSRKGENRQIGYGFEIVFSEPVSGPVALGYGAHFGLGQFVPE
;
A
#
# COMPACT_ATOMS: atom_id res chain seq x y z
N MET A 1 -23.67 23.37 -18.25
CA MET A 1 -22.76 23.01 -17.14
C MET A 1 -21.43 22.47 -17.66
N LEU A 2 -20.35 22.66 -16.91
CA LEU A 2 -19.01 22.13 -17.21
C LEU A 2 -18.47 21.38 -16.00
N ALA A 3 -17.97 20.16 -16.19
CA ALA A 3 -17.35 19.38 -15.13
C ALA A 3 -16.03 18.74 -15.58
N ILE A 4 -15.02 18.82 -14.72
CA ILE A 4 -13.70 18.21 -14.90
C ILE A 4 -13.53 17.13 -13.83
N GLU A 5 -13.17 15.92 -14.24
CA GLU A 5 -12.71 14.86 -13.34
C GLU A 5 -11.18 14.82 -13.32
N MET A 6 -10.60 14.59 -12.15
CA MET A 6 -9.17 14.43 -11.93
C MET A 6 -8.90 13.15 -11.13
N ARG A 7 -8.17 12.23 -11.73
CA ARG A 7 -7.69 11.01 -11.09
C ARG A 7 -6.21 11.15 -10.74
N PHE A 8 -5.87 11.05 -9.46
CA PHE A 8 -4.48 11.09 -9.00
C PHE A 8 -3.86 9.69 -9.06
N LEU A 9 -3.01 9.46 -10.06
CA LEU A 9 -2.50 8.14 -10.44
C LEU A 9 -1.65 7.47 -9.34
N THR A 10 -1.02 8.27 -8.48
CA THR A 10 -0.22 7.77 -7.34
C THR A 10 -1.06 7.49 -6.09
N GLY A 11 -2.36 7.88 -6.09
CA GLY A 11 -3.20 7.93 -4.90
C GLY A 11 -2.79 9.02 -3.91
N ARG A 12 -2.05 10.04 -4.37
CA ARG A 12 -1.58 11.16 -3.55
C ARG A 12 -1.72 12.49 -4.27
N PHE A 13 -2.19 13.50 -3.54
CA PHE A 13 -2.21 14.90 -3.96
C PHE A 13 -1.32 15.74 -3.03
N HIS A 14 -0.21 16.21 -3.58
CA HIS A 14 0.76 17.07 -2.92
C HIS A 14 0.55 18.52 -3.38
N ALA A 15 0.02 19.35 -2.48
CA ALA A 15 -0.07 20.79 -2.68
C ALA A 15 -0.09 21.50 -1.32
N THR A 16 0.50 22.69 -1.28
CA THR A 16 0.50 23.55 -0.09
C THR A 16 -0.55 24.64 -0.25
N PRO A 17 -1.47 24.81 0.71
CA PRO A 17 -2.47 25.87 0.65
C PRO A 17 -1.82 27.25 0.50
N TRP A 18 -2.45 28.13 -0.28
CA TRP A 18 -2.03 29.53 -0.34
C TRP A 18 -2.07 30.18 1.05
N GLY A 19 -1.04 30.97 1.36
CA GLY A 19 -0.90 31.63 2.67
C GLY A 19 -0.34 30.75 3.78
N ARG A 20 0.10 29.51 3.47
CA ARG A 20 0.78 28.63 4.43
C ARG A 20 2.20 28.31 3.99
N ASN A 21 3.07 28.08 4.98
CA ASN A 21 4.41 27.56 4.74
C ASN A 21 4.35 26.04 4.50
N VAL A 22 5.18 25.53 3.58
CA VAL A 22 5.29 24.10 3.28
C VAL A 22 5.59 23.26 4.52
N ASN A 23 6.28 23.84 5.51
CA ASN A 23 6.69 23.18 6.73
C ASN A 23 5.64 23.20 7.85
N GLU A 24 4.41 23.67 7.58
CA GLU A 24 3.29 23.59 8.53
C GLU A 24 2.61 22.21 8.55
N GLY A 25 2.93 21.33 7.60
CA GLY A 25 2.36 19.97 7.55
C GLY A 25 0.88 19.93 7.11
N VAL A 26 0.33 21.03 6.60
CA VAL A 26 -1.07 21.11 6.17
C VAL A 26 -1.18 21.01 4.65
N PRO A 27 -1.84 19.97 4.11
CA PRO A 27 -2.04 19.83 2.67
C PRO A 27 -3.22 20.68 2.17
N GLU A 28 -3.19 21.04 0.89
CA GLU A 28 -4.30 21.69 0.18
C GLU A 28 -5.43 20.69 -0.08
N TRP A 29 -6.64 21.04 0.36
CA TRP A 29 -7.86 20.31 0.05
C TRP A 29 -9.04 21.26 0.31
N PRO A 30 -10.03 21.39 -0.59
CA PRO A 30 -10.03 20.86 -1.96
C PRO A 30 -8.91 21.48 -2.82
N PRO A 31 -8.59 20.89 -4.00
CA PRO A 31 -7.65 21.50 -4.93
C PRO A 31 -8.11 22.87 -5.44
N SER A 32 -7.21 23.85 -5.49
CA SER A 32 -7.50 25.23 -5.86
C SER A 32 -7.88 25.41 -7.34
N PRO A 33 -9.03 26.05 -7.66
CA PRO A 33 -9.35 26.49 -9.03
C PRO A 33 -8.32 27.47 -9.62
N TYR A 34 -7.78 28.38 -8.80
CA TYR A 34 -6.69 29.27 -9.22
C TYR A 34 -5.45 28.50 -9.66
N ARG A 35 -5.10 27.44 -8.91
CA ARG A 35 -3.99 26.55 -9.27
C ARG A 35 -4.27 25.80 -10.57
N LEU A 36 -5.52 25.42 -10.85
CA LEU A 36 -5.89 24.79 -12.11
C LEU A 36 -5.63 25.72 -13.29
N ILE A 37 -6.08 26.97 -13.23
CA ILE A 37 -5.79 27.97 -14.28
C ILE A 37 -4.29 28.13 -14.49
N ARG A 38 -3.49 28.25 -13.41
CA ARG A 38 -2.03 28.35 -13.54
C ARG A 38 -1.37 27.10 -14.13
N ALA A 39 -1.88 25.92 -13.80
CA ALA A 39 -1.37 24.68 -14.35
C ALA A 39 -1.68 24.56 -15.85
N LEU A 40 -2.89 24.95 -16.26
CA LEU A 40 -3.28 25.03 -17.66
C LEU A 40 -2.50 26.11 -18.42
N TYR A 41 -2.16 27.23 -17.77
CA TYR A 41 -1.29 28.27 -18.32
C TYR A 41 0.12 27.71 -18.61
N ASP A 42 0.70 26.93 -17.70
CA ASP A 42 1.98 26.21 -17.93
C ASP A 42 1.88 25.23 -19.09
N VAL A 43 0.80 24.45 -19.17
CA VAL A 43 0.52 23.55 -20.30
C VAL A 43 0.49 24.33 -21.61
N TRP A 44 -0.22 25.46 -21.66
CA TRP A 44 -0.27 26.30 -22.85
C TRP A 44 1.14 26.75 -23.27
N LYS A 45 1.87 27.42 -22.37
CA LYS A 45 3.18 28.00 -22.73
C LYS A 45 4.22 26.95 -23.09
N ARG A 46 4.18 25.76 -22.48
CA ARG A 46 5.22 24.73 -22.66
C ARG A 46 4.87 23.66 -23.69
N LYS A 47 3.59 23.33 -23.85
CA LYS A 47 3.13 22.17 -24.64
C LYS A 47 2.23 22.55 -25.81
N LEU A 48 1.69 23.77 -25.83
CA LEU A 48 0.87 24.30 -26.91
C LEU A 48 1.34 25.73 -27.32
N PRO A 49 2.66 25.96 -27.53
CA PRO A 49 3.18 27.32 -27.76
C PRO A 49 2.68 27.97 -29.06
N SER A 50 2.13 27.18 -29.99
CA SER A 50 1.54 27.68 -31.24
C SER A 50 0.14 28.26 -31.07
N TRP A 51 -0.50 28.09 -29.90
CA TRP A 51 -1.85 28.60 -29.67
C TRP A 51 -1.79 30.09 -29.31
N PRO A 52 -2.60 30.95 -29.97
CA PRO A 52 -2.67 32.37 -29.64
C PRO A 52 -3.33 32.58 -28.27
N GLU A 53 -2.99 33.68 -27.60
CA GLU A 53 -3.48 34.00 -26.25
C GLU A 53 -5.01 34.02 -26.15
N GLY A 54 -5.69 34.70 -27.08
CA GLY A 54 -7.15 34.81 -27.08
C GLY A 54 -7.88 33.46 -27.14
N ARG A 55 -7.25 32.40 -27.69
CA ARG A 55 -7.82 31.04 -27.69
C ARG A 55 -7.90 30.49 -26.27
N VAL A 56 -6.83 30.65 -25.49
CA VAL A 56 -6.72 30.13 -24.12
C VAL A 56 -7.43 31.05 -23.11
N GLU A 57 -7.28 32.36 -23.28
CA GLU A 57 -7.97 33.37 -22.48
C GLU A 57 -9.48 33.16 -22.48
N SER A 58 -10.07 32.87 -23.65
CA SER A 58 -11.50 32.60 -23.76
C SER A 58 -12.00 31.39 -22.97
N ILE A 59 -11.13 30.44 -22.62
CA ILE A 59 -11.44 29.29 -21.74
C ILE A 59 -11.27 29.70 -20.28
N PHE A 60 -10.20 30.43 -19.96
CA PHE A 60 -9.96 30.88 -18.60
C PHE A 60 -11.04 31.84 -18.13
N CYS A 61 -11.56 32.73 -18.97
CA CYS A 61 -12.67 33.62 -18.63
C CYS A 61 -13.88 32.82 -18.12
N GLU A 62 -14.20 31.71 -18.79
CA GLU A 62 -15.31 30.81 -18.43
C GLU A 62 -15.03 30.05 -17.13
N LEU A 63 -13.79 29.58 -16.91
CA LEU A 63 -13.40 28.92 -15.67
C LEU A 63 -13.33 29.87 -14.47
N ALA A 64 -13.17 31.18 -14.72
CA ALA A 64 -13.08 32.21 -13.71
C ALA A 64 -14.40 32.95 -13.44
N SER A 65 -15.41 32.79 -14.29
CA SER A 65 -16.70 33.47 -14.17
C SER A 65 -17.51 32.98 -12.94
N GLU A 66 -17.29 31.74 -12.52
CA GLU A 66 -17.95 31.13 -11.36
C GLU A 66 -16.96 30.29 -10.55
N CYS A 67 -17.17 30.20 -9.24
CA CYS A 67 -16.44 29.28 -8.37
C CYS A 67 -17.04 27.85 -8.47
N PRO A 68 -16.23 26.83 -8.79
CA PRO A 68 -16.76 25.48 -8.94
C PRO A 68 -17.13 24.85 -7.59
N VAL A 69 -18.08 23.93 -7.64
CA VAL A 69 -18.38 22.97 -6.56
C VAL A 69 -17.63 21.66 -6.81
N PHE A 70 -17.44 20.88 -5.75
CA PHE A 70 -16.59 19.70 -5.75
C PHE A 70 -17.34 18.47 -5.26
N GLU A 71 -17.04 17.34 -5.89
CA GLU A 71 -17.24 16.01 -5.32
C GLU A 71 -15.86 15.51 -4.93
N LEU A 72 -15.57 15.57 -3.64
CA LEU A 72 -14.32 15.11 -3.04
C LEU A 72 -14.50 13.66 -2.59
N PRO A 73 -13.61 12.74 -2.99
CA PRO A 73 -13.64 11.37 -2.50
C PRO A 73 -13.20 11.31 -1.04
N GLU A 74 -13.38 10.14 -0.42
CA GLU A 74 -12.72 9.86 0.86
C GLU A 74 -11.22 10.12 0.76
N ALA A 75 -10.69 10.79 1.77
CA ALA A 75 -9.32 11.25 1.77
C ALA A 75 -8.71 11.13 3.17
N ASN A 76 -7.37 11.09 3.25
CA ASN A 76 -6.63 11.25 4.50
C ASN A 76 -5.51 12.27 4.33
N ALA A 77 -5.34 13.16 5.30
CA ALA A 77 -4.15 14.00 5.34
C ALA A 77 -2.99 13.23 5.98
N SER A 78 -1.81 13.29 5.37
CA SER A 78 -0.58 12.70 5.91
C SER A 78 0.62 13.56 5.54
N HIS A 79 1.77 13.26 6.12
CA HIS A 79 3.05 13.88 5.74
C HIS A 79 4.20 12.90 5.95
N THR A 80 5.28 13.07 5.19
CA THR A 80 6.57 12.49 5.57
C THR A 80 7.37 13.49 6.42
N ARG A 81 8.28 12.97 7.25
CA ARG A 81 9.17 13.77 8.12
C ARG A 81 10.60 13.40 7.83
N SER A 82 11.37 14.39 7.38
CA SER A 82 12.77 14.18 7.00
C SER A 82 13.65 15.26 7.62
N TYR A 83 14.77 14.87 8.22
CA TYR A 83 15.81 15.81 8.67
C TYR A 83 16.76 16.09 7.51
N LEU A 84 16.50 17.18 6.78
CA LEU A 84 17.29 17.58 5.61
C LEU A 84 18.38 18.57 5.99
N SER A 85 19.51 18.53 5.29
CA SER A 85 20.60 19.50 5.46
C SER A 85 20.10 20.92 5.20
N GLN A 86 20.51 21.88 6.02
CA GLN A 86 20.25 23.31 5.77
C GLN A 86 21.13 23.91 4.66
N ASN A 87 21.90 23.08 3.94
CA ASN A 87 22.91 23.52 2.97
C ASN A 87 23.94 24.50 3.58
N LYS A 88 24.23 24.33 4.88
CA LYS A 88 25.30 25.03 5.60
C LYS A 88 26.56 24.16 5.63
N GLU A 89 27.72 24.78 5.85
CA GLU A 89 29.02 24.08 5.91
C GLU A 89 29.02 22.93 6.93
N LYS A 90 28.29 23.09 8.03
CA LYS A 90 28.16 22.07 9.06
C LYS A 90 27.07 21.06 8.69
N ILE A 91 27.49 19.87 8.24
CA ILE A 91 26.62 18.75 7.80
C ILE A 91 25.60 18.31 8.88
N THR A 92 25.92 18.51 10.16
CA THR A 92 25.01 18.19 11.27
C THR A 92 23.86 19.19 11.44
N ASP A 93 23.91 20.35 10.79
CA ASP A 93 22.84 21.34 10.82
C ASP A 93 21.70 20.91 9.90
N LYS A 94 20.77 20.15 10.48
CA LYS A 94 19.58 19.64 9.79
C LYS A 94 18.33 20.40 10.24
N ALA A 95 17.41 20.64 9.32
CA ALA A 95 16.07 21.11 9.61
C ALA A 95 15.07 19.95 9.45
N LEU A 96 14.10 19.87 10.36
CA LEU A 96 12.96 18.99 10.16
C LEU A 96 12.06 19.60 9.07
N ILE A 97 11.90 18.84 7.98
CA ILE A 97 11.06 19.20 6.84
C ILE A 97 9.86 18.25 6.78
N PHE A 98 8.68 18.84 6.68
CA PHE A 98 7.43 18.15 6.39
C PHE A 98 7.16 18.17 4.88
N ASP A 99 6.75 17.02 4.35
CA ASP A 99 6.14 16.94 3.03
C ASP A 99 4.71 16.42 3.19
N ALA A 100 3.74 17.35 3.21
CA ALA A 100 2.33 17.08 3.43
C ALA A 100 1.58 16.78 2.13
N PHE A 101 0.67 15.80 2.19
CA PHE A 101 -0.14 15.36 1.06
C PHE A 101 -1.48 14.79 1.52
N VAL A 102 -2.42 14.74 0.58
CA VAL A 102 -3.70 14.04 0.71
C VAL A 102 -3.57 12.65 0.08
N ILE A 103 -3.92 11.59 0.81
CA ILE A 103 -4.05 10.23 0.31
C ILE A 103 -5.48 10.06 -0.19
N ILE A 104 -5.61 9.58 -1.43
CA ILE A 104 -6.88 9.37 -2.13
C ILE A 104 -6.86 7.93 -2.68
N PRO A 105 -7.94 7.14 -2.56
CA PRO A 105 -8.01 5.82 -3.21
C PRO A 105 -7.75 5.96 -4.72
N ARG A 106 -6.93 5.07 -5.28
CA ARG A 106 -6.44 5.21 -6.67
C ARG A 106 -7.54 5.19 -7.74
N GLU A 107 -8.63 4.48 -7.47
CA GLU A 107 -9.78 4.38 -8.36
C GLU A 107 -10.79 5.53 -8.17
N SER A 108 -10.60 6.37 -7.15
CA SER A 108 -11.44 7.52 -6.91
C SER A 108 -10.99 8.73 -7.72
N VAL A 109 -11.93 9.64 -7.97
CA VAL A 109 -11.71 10.87 -8.73
C VAL A 109 -12.16 12.07 -7.92
N VAL A 110 -11.47 13.20 -8.10
CA VAL A 110 -11.96 14.51 -7.67
C VAL A 110 -12.74 15.11 -8.84
N LYS A 111 -14.01 15.49 -8.63
CA LYS A 111 -14.78 16.21 -9.65
C LYS A 111 -14.90 17.67 -9.27
N MET A 112 -14.72 18.55 -10.24
CA MET A 112 -14.82 20.00 -10.13
C MET A 112 -15.83 20.49 -11.17
N MET A 113 -16.95 21.09 -10.74
CA MET A 113 -18.06 21.49 -11.62
C MET A 113 -18.40 22.96 -11.48
N TRP A 114 -18.56 23.61 -12.63
CA TRP A 114 -19.16 24.93 -12.77
C TRP A 114 -20.62 24.76 -13.21
N ARG A 115 -21.56 25.23 -12.38
CA ARG A 115 -22.99 24.95 -12.58
C ARG A 115 -23.52 25.65 -13.81
N ASN A 116 -23.15 26.92 -14.01
CA ASN A 116 -23.74 27.77 -15.03
C ASN A 116 -22.83 28.02 -16.24
N VAL A 117 -21.65 27.39 -16.27
CA VAL A 117 -20.71 27.52 -17.39
C VAL A 117 -21.06 26.51 -18.49
N GLU A 118 -21.18 26.99 -19.72
CA GLU A 118 -21.38 26.18 -20.92
C GLU A 118 -20.36 26.57 -21.98
N LEU A 119 -19.51 25.62 -22.34
CA LEU A 119 -18.49 25.82 -23.37
C LEU A 119 -19.01 25.36 -24.73
N PRO A 120 -18.83 26.14 -25.81
CA PRO A 120 -19.03 25.66 -27.16
C PRO A 120 -18.10 24.48 -27.51
N GLU A 121 -18.45 23.69 -28.53
CA GLU A 121 -17.73 22.45 -28.87
C GLU A 121 -16.23 22.62 -29.15
N ASP A 122 -15.84 23.74 -29.76
CA ASP A 122 -14.44 24.09 -30.02
C ASP A 122 -13.68 24.35 -28.71
N LYS A 123 -14.25 25.11 -27.78
CA LYS A 123 -13.66 25.34 -26.45
C LYS A 123 -13.57 24.04 -25.63
N ILE A 124 -14.56 23.14 -25.74
CA ILE A 124 -14.52 21.80 -25.11
C ILE A 124 -13.34 20.98 -25.65
N LYS A 125 -13.16 20.95 -26.96
CA LYS A 125 -12.02 20.26 -27.61
C LYS A 125 -10.70 20.83 -27.13
N ASP A 126 -10.62 22.15 -27.01
CA ASP A 126 -9.41 22.84 -26.58
C ASP A 126 -9.07 22.57 -25.12
N LEU A 127 -10.05 22.68 -24.21
CA LEU A 127 -9.85 22.39 -22.80
C LEU A 127 -9.48 20.91 -22.59
N ASN A 128 -10.11 19.96 -23.30
CA ASN A 128 -9.68 18.55 -23.27
C ASN A 128 -8.24 18.35 -23.79
N ALA A 129 -7.83 19.07 -24.83
CA ALA A 129 -6.46 19.01 -25.33
C ALA A 129 -5.44 19.58 -24.33
N MET A 130 -5.82 20.58 -23.53
CA MET A 130 -5.00 21.08 -22.43
C MET A 130 -4.95 20.09 -21.26
N LEU A 131 -6.10 19.56 -20.82
CA LEU A 131 -6.20 18.60 -19.72
C LEU A 131 -5.44 17.30 -20.00
N SER A 132 -5.53 16.77 -21.22
CA SER A 132 -4.75 15.57 -21.63
C SER A 132 -3.24 15.77 -21.63
N LYS A 133 -2.78 17.03 -21.56
CA LYS A 133 -1.36 17.41 -21.46
C LYS A 133 -0.98 17.83 -20.03
N LEU A 134 -1.88 17.75 -19.06
CA LEU A 134 -1.59 18.05 -17.66
C LEU A 134 -0.97 16.82 -16.97
N ASN A 135 0.35 16.80 -16.78
CA ASN A 135 1.04 15.61 -16.25
C ASN A 135 0.95 15.49 -14.72
N TYR A 136 0.85 16.63 -14.02
CA TYR A 136 0.72 16.69 -12.57
C TYR A 136 -0.12 17.91 -12.19
N PHE A 137 -0.75 17.86 -11.02
CA PHE A 137 -1.50 18.99 -10.48
C PHE A 137 -1.16 19.22 -9.02
N GLY A 138 -0.67 20.42 -8.66
CA GLY A 138 -0.02 20.65 -7.36
C GLY A 138 1.49 20.64 -7.52
N ARG A 139 2.15 19.67 -6.88
CA ARG A 139 3.58 19.38 -7.03
C ARG A 139 3.80 18.18 -7.96
N SER A 140 5.02 18.02 -8.46
CA SER A 140 5.44 16.98 -9.41
C SER A 140 5.13 15.53 -9.00
N GLU A 141 4.93 15.29 -7.70
CA GLU A 141 4.60 14.02 -7.08
C GLU A 141 3.12 13.62 -7.28
N SER A 142 2.28 14.57 -7.71
CA SER A 142 0.82 14.43 -7.86
C SER A 142 0.45 14.17 -9.31
N TRP A 143 0.84 13.00 -9.84
CA TRP A 143 0.52 12.65 -11.23
C TRP A 143 -0.98 12.57 -11.41
N VAL A 144 -1.48 13.22 -12.46
CA VAL A 144 -2.92 13.40 -12.67
C VAL A 144 -3.30 12.99 -14.08
N ASP A 145 -4.45 12.35 -14.19
CA ASP A 145 -5.20 12.18 -15.43
C ASP A 145 -6.48 12.99 -15.31
N ALA A 146 -6.68 13.95 -16.20
CA ALA A 146 -7.79 14.90 -16.12
C ALA A 146 -8.54 14.98 -17.45
N LYS A 147 -9.87 15.04 -17.38
CA LYS A 147 -10.75 15.13 -18.56
C LYS A 147 -12.06 15.82 -18.23
N ILE A 148 -12.71 16.35 -19.25
CA ILE A 148 -14.10 16.81 -19.14
C ILE A 148 -15.02 15.58 -19.08
N ILE A 149 -16.06 15.65 -18.25
CA ILE A 149 -17.11 14.64 -18.18
C ILE A 149 -18.45 15.23 -18.64
N SER A 150 -19.19 14.46 -19.45
CA SER A 150 -20.51 14.83 -19.97
C SER A 150 -21.64 14.40 -19.03
N GLU A 151 -21.44 13.30 -18.30
CA GLU A 151 -22.41 12.77 -17.34
C GLU A 151 -22.02 13.14 -15.92
N VAL A 152 -22.78 14.08 -15.36
CA VAL A 152 -22.71 14.42 -13.94
C VAL A 152 -23.74 13.55 -13.21
N ASN A 153 -23.40 12.29 -12.99
CA ASN A 153 -24.23 11.39 -12.19
C ASN A 153 -23.76 11.47 -10.73
N GLY A 154 -24.61 12.02 -9.85
CA GLY A 154 -24.37 12.07 -8.41
C GLY A 154 -25.00 13.28 -7.73
N THR A 155 -25.68 13.06 -6.60
CA THR A 155 -26.16 14.09 -5.67
C THR A 155 -25.07 14.54 -4.67
N GLY A 156 -23.84 14.03 -4.80
CA GLY A 156 -22.76 14.10 -3.81
C GLY A 156 -21.81 15.29 -3.91
N TRP A 157 -22.26 16.46 -4.34
CA TRP A 157 -21.46 17.70 -4.36
C TRP A 157 -21.16 18.18 -2.94
N ASN A 158 -20.15 17.58 -2.30
CA ASN A 158 -19.86 17.66 -0.88
C ASN A 158 -18.91 18.80 -0.46
N CYS A 159 -18.54 19.69 -1.38
CA CYS A 159 -17.76 20.88 -1.06
C CYS A 159 -18.02 22.04 -2.04
N GLY A 160 -18.15 23.27 -1.52
CA GLY A 160 -18.31 24.47 -2.34
C GLY A 160 -18.70 25.71 -1.54
N PRO A 161 -18.80 26.89 -2.17
CA PRO A 161 -19.12 28.14 -1.46
C PRO A 161 -20.52 28.17 -0.83
N GLU A 162 -21.48 27.47 -1.43
CA GLU A 162 -22.88 27.39 -0.98
C GLU A 162 -23.28 26.00 -0.49
N TYR A 163 -22.32 25.12 -0.22
CA TYR A 163 -22.63 23.77 0.26
C TYR A 163 -23.28 23.82 1.64
N ARG A 164 -24.55 23.40 1.72
CA ARG A 164 -25.30 23.21 2.96
C ARG A 164 -26.07 21.89 2.86
N GLU A 165 -25.52 20.81 3.40
CA GLU A 165 -26.39 19.71 3.80
C GLU A 165 -27.22 20.18 5.00
N VAL A 166 -28.54 20.14 4.84
CA VAL A 166 -29.51 20.75 5.77
C VAL A 166 -29.50 20.10 7.16
N GLU A 167 -28.94 18.88 7.26
CA GLU A 167 -28.98 18.06 8.48
C GLU A 167 -27.61 17.80 9.12
N ASP A 168 -26.50 18.14 8.47
CA ASP A 168 -25.15 17.82 8.99
C ASP A 168 -24.54 18.98 9.79
N ARG A 169 -24.35 18.78 11.10
CA ARG A 169 -23.72 19.75 12.02
C ARG A 169 -22.19 19.76 11.91
N ASN A 170 -21.58 18.92 11.08
CA ASN A 170 -20.14 18.70 11.05
C ASN A 170 -19.46 19.28 9.79
N ILE A 171 -19.79 20.52 9.44
CA ILE A 171 -19.23 21.25 8.30
C ILE A 171 -18.19 22.26 8.80
N GLU A 172 -17.05 22.39 8.11
CA GLU A 172 -16.03 23.41 8.39
C GLU A 172 -15.84 24.38 7.21
N PRO A 173 -15.57 25.68 7.51
CA PRO A 173 -15.17 26.63 6.48
C PRO A 173 -13.67 26.51 6.15
N VAL A 174 -13.34 26.49 4.86
CA VAL A 174 -11.98 26.48 4.35
C VAL A 174 -11.77 27.58 3.32
N LYS A 175 -10.62 28.26 3.38
CA LYS A 175 -10.24 29.27 2.39
C LYS A 175 -9.66 28.59 1.15
N VAL A 176 -10.33 28.75 0.01
CA VAL A 176 -9.92 28.19 -1.27
C VAL A 176 -9.47 29.33 -2.18
N ALA A 177 -8.35 29.10 -2.87
CA ALA A 177 -7.79 30.03 -3.83
C ALA A 177 -8.53 29.90 -5.17
N CYS A 178 -9.26 30.95 -5.55
CA CYS A 178 -10.03 31.02 -6.78
C CYS A 178 -9.54 32.19 -7.67
N PRO A 179 -9.69 32.09 -9.00
CA PRO A 179 -9.43 33.22 -9.88
C PRO A 179 -10.46 34.34 -9.68
N VAL A 180 -10.04 35.58 -9.91
CA VAL A 180 -10.95 36.72 -10.10
C VAL A 180 -11.48 36.67 -11.53
N ALA A 181 -12.79 36.85 -11.70
CA ALA A 181 -13.43 36.91 -13.02
C ALA A 181 -12.83 38.07 -13.84
N ALA A 182 -12.69 37.87 -15.16
CA ALA A 182 -12.11 38.88 -16.05
C ALA A 182 -12.84 40.23 -15.95
N GLU A 183 -14.17 40.21 -16.00
CA GLU A 183 -15.02 41.42 -15.88
C GLU A 183 -14.81 42.18 -14.56
N ASP A 184 -14.56 41.48 -13.46
CA ASP A 184 -14.33 42.10 -12.16
C ASP A 184 -12.91 42.65 -12.04
N TYR A 185 -11.94 41.98 -12.65
CA TYR A 185 -10.57 42.45 -12.70
C TYR A 185 -10.44 43.71 -13.56
N GLU A 186 -11.11 43.77 -14.71
CA GLU A 186 -11.10 44.93 -15.61
C GLU A 186 -11.69 46.20 -14.98
N LYS A 187 -12.59 46.06 -13.99
CA LYS A 187 -13.11 47.21 -13.21
C LYS A 187 -12.06 47.83 -12.31
N ASN A 188 -11.06 47.06 -11.89
CA ASN A 188 -10.00 47.52 -10.98
C ASN A 188 -8.68 46.75 -11.24
N PRO A 189 -8.03 46.97 -12.40
CA PRO A 189 -6.85 46.23 -12.78
C PRO A 189 -5.66 46.64 -11.91
N TYR A 190 -4.73 45.70 -11.69
CA TYR A 190 -3.55 46.01 -10.90
C TYR A 190 -2.55 46.85 -11.71
N ILE A 191 -2.10 47.94 -11.09
CA ILE A 191 -1.18 48.89 -11.68
C ILE A 191 0.19 48.77 -11.00
N VAL A 192 1.20 48.36 -11.78
CA VAL A 192 2.59 48.40 -11.36
C VAL A 192 3.09 49.83 -11.44
N LYS A 193 3.41 50.42 -10.29
CA LYS A 193 3.96 51.79 -10.22
C LYS A 193 5.37 51.86 -10.79
N ALA A 194 5.63 52.91 -11.56
CA ALA A 194 6.96 53.19 -12.09
C ALA A 194 7.99 53.39 -10.96
N LYS A 195 9.12 52.66 -11.01
CA LYS A 195 10.21 52.83 -10.03
C LYS A 195 11.07 54.07 -10.34
N LYS A 196 11.02 54.60 -11.56
CA LYS A 196 11.80 55.77 -12.02
C LYS A 196 10.92 56.87 -12.60
N LYS A 197 11.34 58.12 -12.42
CA LYS A 197 10.65 59.35 -12.89
C LYS A 197 10.38 59.42 -14.41
N LYS A 198 11.03 58.57 -15.23
CA LYS A 198 10.86 58.50 -16.69
C LYS A 198 10.01 57.32 -17.16
N GLU A 199 9.67 56.38 -16.27
CA GLU A 199 8.82 55.23 -16.58
C GLU A 199 7.36 55.60 -16.28
N LYS A 200 6.42 55.03 -17.05
CA LYS A 200 4.98 55.17 -16.79
C LYS A 200 4.50 53.96 -16.00
N ASP A 201 3.47 54.18 -15.20
CA ASP A 201 2.73 53.11 -14.57
C ASP A 201 2.22 52.15 -15.64
N ARG A 202 2.30 50.84 -15.35
CA ARG A 202 1.89 49.79 -16.28
C ARG A 202 0.73 49.01 -15.67
N GLU A 203 -0.38 48.99 -16.38
CA GLU A 203 -1.48 48.10 -16.11
C GLU A 203 -1.10 46.66 -16.45
N VAL A 204 -1.39 45.74 -15.54
CA VAL A 204 -1.21 44.30 -15.74
C VAL A 204 -2.52 43.76 -16.29
N ASN A 205 -2.50 43.23 -17.51
CA ASN A 205 -3.68 42.58 -18.09
C ASN A 205 -4.09 41.34 -17.26
N TRP A 206 -5.33 40.92 -17.44
CA TRP A 206 -5.91 39.84 -16.64
C TRP A 206 -5.15 38.51 -16.79
N MET A 207 -4.68 38.15 -17.98
CA MET A 207 -3.91 36.93 -18.22
C MET A 207 -2.54 36.93 -17.51
N ASP A 208 -1.84 38.06 -17.53
CA ASP A 208 -0.54 38.23 -16.87
C ASP A 208 -0.65 38.19 -15.35
N SER A 209 -1.83 38.51 -14.80
CA SER A 209 -2.10 38.49 -13.36
C SER A 209 -1.88 37.10 -12.72
N PHE A 210 -2.05 36.03 -13.49
CA PHE A 210 -1.84 34.63 -13.06
C PHE A 210 -0.36 34.23 -12.98
N THR A 211 0.54 35.04 -13.55
CA THR A 211 1.95 34.68 -13.73
C THR A 211 2.87 35.20 -12.63
N PHE A 212 2.33 35.94 -11.65
CA PHE A 212 3.10 36.51 -10.54
C PHE A 212 3.88 35.43 -9.78
N LYS A 213 5.19 35.70 -9.63
CA LYS A 213 6.10 34.93 -8.80
C LYS A 213 6.10 35.50 -7.39
N THR A 214 6.64 34.72 -6.44
CA THR A 214 6.87 35.19 -5.07
C THR A 214 7.72 36.46 -5.03
N SER A 215 8.72 36.60 -5.91
CA SER A 215 9.53 37.82 -6.03
C SER A 215 8.70 39.03 -6.42
N ASP A 216 7.80 38.88 -7.42
CA ASP A 216 6.99 39.98 -7.93
C ASP A 216 6.00 40.47 -6.87
N MET A 217 5.46 39.53 -6.10
CA MET A 217 4.59 39.82 -4.95
C MET A 217 5.33 40.57 -3.84
N LEU A 218 6.52 40.10 -3.46
CA LEU A 218 7.34 40.73 -2.42
C LEU A 218 7.77 42.15 -2.82
N ASP A 219 8.25 42.33 -4.04
CA ASP A 219 8.63 43.64 -4.61
C ASP A 219 7.45 44.62 -4.64
N SER A 220 6.24 44.09 -4.81
CA SER A 220 5.00 44.87 -4.90
C SER A 220 4.26 45.02 -3.57
N GLY A 221 4.75 44.41 -2.48
CA GLY A 221 4.07 44.40 -1.19
C GLY A 221 2.70 43.67 -1.20
N LEU A 222 2.51 42.73 -2.13
CA LEU A 222 1.26 41.99 -2.29
C LEU A 222 1.28 40.68 -1.47
N ASN A 223 0.18 40.42 -0.75
CA ASN A 223 -0.01 39.14 -0.05
C ASN A 223 -0.54 38.03 -0.97
N VAL A 224 -1.20 38.40 -2.06
CA VAL A 224 -1.76 37.50 -3.08
C VAL A 224 -1.55 38.08 -4.48
N PRO A 225 -1.48 37.25 -5.54
CA PRO A 225 -1.43 37.74 -6.92
C PRO A 225 -2.66 38.60 -7.29
N PRO A 226 -2.58 39.48 -8.29
CA PRO A 226 -3.72 40.32 -8.67
C PRO A 226 -4.96 39.55 -9.17
N GLY A 227 -4.77 38.44 -9.91
CA GLY A 227 -5.88 37.62 -10.43
C GLY A 227 -6.44 36.62 -9.42
N PHE A 228 -6.11 36.75 -8.14
CA PHE A 228 -6.41 35.80 -7.08
C PHE A 228 -7.43 36.37 -6.10
N GLN A 229 -8.33 35.51 -5.63
CA GLN A 229 -9.18 35.78 -4.47
C GLN A 229 -9.30 34.56 -3.55
N PHE A 230 -9.51 34.81 -2.25
CA PHE A 230 -9.90 33.77 -1.30
C PHE A 230 -11.43 33.67 -1.25
N VAL A 231 -11.95 32.49 -1.54
CA VAL A 231 -13.37 32.19 -1.40
C VAL A 231 -13.54 31.17 -0.27
N THR A 232 -14.53 31.39 0.59
CA THR A 232 -14.81 30.46 1.68
C THR A 232 -15.66 29.33 1.14
N TYR A 233 -15.13 28.12 1.16
CA TYR A 233 -15.89 26.91 0.88
C TYR A 233 -16.26 26.20 2.16
N LEU A 234 -17.38 25.48 2.09
CA LEU A 234 -17.84 24.59 3.12
C LEU A 234 -17.55 23.15 2.69
N ARG A 235 -17.09 22.32 3.61
CA ARG A 235 -16.88 20.87 3.43
C ARG A 235 -17.13 20.14 4.74
N GLN A 236 -17.27 18.82 4.69
CA GLN A 236 -17.30 17.99 5.91
C GLN A 236 -16.00 18.13 6.73
N ALA A 237 -16.11 18.44 8.02
CA ALA A 237 -14.97 18.62 8.93
C ALA A 237 -14.17 17.33 9.17
N ASN A 238 -14.80 16.17 8.94
CA ASN A 238 -14.18 14.85 8.98
C ASN A 238 -13.69 14.37 7.60
N CYS A 239 -13.51 15.24 6.60
CA CYS A 239 -13.06 14.85 5.25
C CYS A 239 -11.71 14.12 5.22
N PHE A 240 -10.91 14.17 6.30
CA PHE A 240 -9.65 13.45 6.46
C PHE A 240 -9.68 12.29 7.44
N LYS A 241 -10.82 12.04 8.11
CA LYS A 241 -11.00 10.85 8.93
C LYS A 241 -11.51 9.75 8.01
N SER A 242 -10.61 8.99 7.39
CA SER A 242 -11.02 7.68 6.92
C SER A 242 -11.52 6.91 8.14
N THR A 243 -12.81 6.57 8.14
CA THR A 243 -13.27 5.45 8.91
C THR A 243 -12.39 4.30 8.49
N LYS A 244 -11.47 3.87 9.38
CA LYS A 244 -10.90 2.53 9.25
C LYS A 244 -12.10 1.64 8.97
N PRO A 245 -12.14 0.84 7.89
CA PRO A 245 -13.21 -0.12 7.73
C PRO A 245 -13.29 -0.84 9.07
N VAL A 246 -14.42 -0.68 9.77
CA VAL A 246 -14.66 -1.44 10.98
C VAL A 246 -14.84 -2.83 10.45
N ILE A 247 -13.74 -3.59 10.38
CA ILE A 247 -13.78 -5.01 10.07
C ILE A 247 -14.71 -5.58 11.13
N SER A 248 -15.91 -5.95 10.72
CA SER A 248 -16.88 -6.50 11.64
C SER A 248 -16.31 -7.81 12.19
N GLU A 249 -16.67 -8.20 13.42
CA GLU A 249 -16.27 -9.53 13.93
C GLU A 249 -16.74 -10.66 13.01
N SER A 250 -17.84 -10.44 12.27
CA SER A 250 -18.32 -11.34 11.22
C SER A 250 -17.34 -11.52 10.04
N ASP A 251 -16.59 -10.48 9.66
CA ASP A 251 -15.61 -10.56 8.57
C ASP A 251 -14.35 -11.35 8.96
N ARG A 252 -14.08 -11.50 10.26
CA ARG A 252 -12.94 -12.30 10.78
C ARG A 252 -13.28 -13.78 10.95
N SER A 253 -14.50 -14.20 10.64
CA SER A 253 -14.91 -15.59 10.80
C SER A 253 -14.38 -16.47 9.66
N GLY A 254 -13.93 -17.68 9.99
CA GLY A 254 -13.53 -18.67 8.98
C GLY A 254 -12.09 -18.55 8.46
N TYR A 255 -11.28 -17.59 8.93
CA TYR A 255 -9.86 -17.55 8.56
C TYR A 255 -9.13 -18.76 9.10
N THR A 256 -8.42 -19.45 8.22
CA THR A 256 -7.58 -20.59 8.57
C THR A 256 -6.11 -20.30 8.30
N GLY A 257 -5.77 -19.16 7.70
CA GLY A 257 -4.40 -18.81 7.40
C GLY A 257 -4.15 -17.32 7.18
N VAL A 258 -2.88 -16.96 7.28
CA VAL A 258 -2.36 -15.60 7.05
C VAL A 258 -0.96 -15.69 6.43
N ILE A 259 -0.68 -14.78 5.49
CA ILE A 259 0.63 -14.58 4.87
C ILE A 259 1.22 -13.27 5.39
N TYR A 260 2.48 -13.30 5.81
CA TYR A 260 3.26 -12.12 6.19
C TYR A 260 4.44 -11.92 5.25
N ALA A 261 4.77 -10.66 4.96
CA ALA A 261 6.10 -10.29 4.50
C ALA A 261 7.06 -10.28 5.69
N LEU A 262 8.28 -10.80 5.49
CA LEU A 262 9.40 -10.60 6.40
C LEU A 262 10.20 -9.38 5.99
N GLU A 263 10.44 -8.48 6.93
CA GLU A 263 11.35 -7.35 6.74
C GLU A 263 12.49 -7.41 7.76
N SER A 264 13.73 -7.43 7.27
CA SER A 264 14.92 -7.30 8.09
C SER A 264 16.08 -6.79 7.24
N LYS A 265 16.97 -6.00 7.84
CA LYS A 265 18.23 -5.61 7.20
C LYS A 265 19.13 -6.82 6.90
N VAL A 266 18.96 -7.92 7.63
CA VAL A 266 19.65 -9.20 7.38
C VAL A 266 18.62 -10.33 7.49
N THR A 267 18.14 -10.81 6.36
CA THR A 267 17.16 -11.90 6.29
C THR A 267 17.82 -13.24 6.66
N PRO A 268 17.08 -14.17 7.30
CA PRO A 268 17.60 -15.50 7.60
C PRO A 268 17.70 -16.35 6.32
N SER A 269 18.66 -17.26 6.27
CA SER A 269 18.75 -18.22 5.15
C SER A 269 17.70 -19.32 5.31
N VAL A 270 17.24 -19.90 4.20
CA VAL A 270 16.38 -21.11 4.20
C VAL A 270 16.98 -22.28 5.00
N ARG A 271 18.30 -22.30 5.22
CA ARG A 271 18.97 -23.30 6.09
C ARG A 271 18.55 -23.19 7.57
N GLU A 272 18.07 -22.03 7.99
CA GLU A 272 17.67 -21.67 9.35
C GLU A 272 16.14 -21.79 9.58
N THR A 273 15.37 -22.30 8.60
CA THR A 273 13.89 -22.32 8.62
C THR A 273 13.29 -22.86 9.91
N ILE A 274 13.70 -24.05 10.38
CA ILE A 274 13.17 -24.63 11.62
C ILE A 274 13.47 -23.75 12.84
N GLU A 275 14.63 -23.10 12.88
CA GLU A 275 15.03 -22.25 14.00
C GLU A 275 14.18 -20.96 14.05
N VAL A 276 13.88 -20.38 12.88
CA VAL A 276 12.98 -19.23 12.74
C VAL A 276 11.55 -19.63 13.14
N SER A 277 11.07 -20.76 12.64
CA SER A 277 9.73 -21.27 12.97
C SER A 277 9.56 -21.57 14.47
N GLU A 278 10.56 -22.15 15.14
CA GLU A 278 10.52 -22.37 16.59
C GLU A 278 10.48 -21.08 17.42
N ARG A 279 11.09 -19.99 16.92
CA ARG A 279 11.01 -18.67 17.57
C ARG A 279 9.61 -18.08 17.40
N LEU A 280 9.09 -18.16 16.18
CA LEU A 280 7.73 -17.72 15.85
C LEU A 280 6.69 -18.45 16.68
N HIS A 281 6.78 -19.78 16.77
CA HIS A 281 5.90 -20.61 17.59
C HIS A 281 5.85 -20.14 19.04
N ARG A 282 7.02 -19.95 19.68
CA ARG A 282 7.10 -19.44 21.06
C ARG A 282 6.55 -18.03 21.20
N LYS A 283 6.81 -17.15 20.22
CA LYS A 283 6.31 -15.76 20.23
C LYS A 283 4.78 -15.74 20.11
N ILE A 284 4.20 -16.48 19.17
CA ILE A 284 2.75 -16.58 18.95
C ILE A 284 2.07 -17.12 20.21
N MET A 285 2.58 -18.21 20.80
CA MET A 285 2.06 -18.72 22.07
C MET A 285 2.13 -17.69 23.20
N GLY A 286 3.24 -16.94 23.30
CA GLY A 286 3.40 -15.88 24.30
C GLY A 286 2.53 -14.64 24.07
N ILE A 287 2.17 -14.34 22.82
CA ILE A 287 1.15 -13.32 22.51
C ILE A 287 -0.23 -13.84 22.91
N TYR A 288 -0.58 -15.06 22.52
CA TYR A 288 -1.88 -15.67 22.81
C TYR A 288 -2.19 -15.66 24.32
N LYS A 289 -1.25 -16.09 25.17
CA LYS A 289 -1.40 -16.03 26.64
C LYS A 289 -1.73 -14.64 27.17
N ARG A 290 -1.17 -13.59 26.54
CA ARG A 290 -1.46 -12.19 26.89
C ARG A 290 -2.80 -11.71 26.34
N VAL A 291 -3.24 -12.25 25.20
CA VAL A 291 -4.56 -11.95 24.61
C VAL A 291 -5.67 -12.51 25.48
N VAL A 292 -5.55 -13.77 25.91
CA VAL A 292 -6.55 -14.43 26.77
C VAL A 292 -6.43 -14.09 28.25
N ASN A 293 -5.36 -13.38 28.63
CA ASN A 293 -5.05 -13.00 30.01
C ASN A 293 -5.02 -14.20 30.99
N ASP A 294 -4.56 -15.36 30.52
CA ASP A 294 -4.42 -16.59 31.28
C ASP A 294 -3.06 -17.25 30.97
N PRO A 295 -2.11 -17.28 31.93
CA PRO A 295 -0.79 -17.87 31.75
C PRO A 295 -0.79 -19.39 31.52
N GLU A 296 -1.80 -20.12 32.01
CA GLU A 296 -1.88 -21.58 31.90
C GLU A 296 -2.59 -22.02 30.62
N ASN A 297 -3.42 -21.15 30.04
CA ASN A 297 -4.12 -21.42 28.79
C ASN A 297 -3.13 -21.58 27.62
N ARG A 298 -3.40 -22.59 26.80
CA ARG A 298 -2.64 -22.90 25.58
C ARG A 298 -3.63 -23.14 24.46
N SER A 299 -3.56 -22.32 23.41
CA SER A 299 -4.27 -22.61 22.16
C SER A 299 -3.88 -24.01 21.67
N ALA A 300 -4.88 -24.85 21.41
CA ALA A 300 -4.70 -26.16 20.83
C ALA A 300 -4.16 -26.04 19.39
N ALA A 301 -4.60 -25.02 18.64
CA ALA A 301 -4.14 -24.74 17.29
C ALA A 301 -2.66 -24.34 17.26
N PHE A 302 -2.14 -23.62 18.25
CA PHE A 302 -0.71 -23.26 18.28
C PHE A 302 0.15 -24.33 18.96
N SER A 303 -0.29 -24.88 20.09
CA SER A 303 0.52 -25.81 20.89
C SER A 303 0.61 -27.22 20.31
N GLY A 304 -0.36 -27.60 19.47
CA GLY A 304 -0.49 -28.97 18.99
C GLY A 304 -0.90 -29.96 20.08
N ARG A 305 -1.48 -29.49 21.19
CA ARG A 305 -1.91 -30.31 22.33
C ARG A 305 -3.37 -30.05 22.66
N ASP A 306 -4.06 -31.07 23.17
CA ASP A 306 -5.40 -30.93 23.73
C ASP A 306 -5.36 -30.35 25.17
N ALA A 307 -6.54 -30.21 25.78
CA ALA A 307 -6.69 -29.68 27.14
C ALA A 307 -5.98 -30.52 28.21
N ASP A 308 -5.84 -31.83 27.97
CA ASP A 308 -5.14 -32.77 28.86
C ASP A 308 -3.61 -32.77 28.62
N GLY A 309 -3.14 -31.98 27.65
CA GLY A 309 -1.71 -31.84 27.32
C GLY A 309 -1.17 -32.93 26.39
N SER A 310 -2.03 -33.80 25.87
CA SER A 310 -1.68 -34.85 24.91
C SER A 310 -1.54 -34.29 23.49
N PRO A 311 -0.63 -34.83 22.65
CA PRO A 311 -0.49 -34.38 21.26
C PRO A 311 -1.79 -34.58 20.46
N LEU A 312 -2.17 -33.56 19.71
CA LEU A 312 -3.32 -33.63 18.80
C LEU A 312 -3.06 -34.64 17.67
N LYS A 313 -4.11 -35.39 17.32
CA LYS A 313 -4.13 -36.28 16.15
C LYS A 313 -4.51 -35.50 14.88
N ASP A 314 -4.18 -36.08 13.73
CA ASP A 314 -4.60 -35.62 12.38
C ASP A 314 -4.09 -34.24 11.93
N HIS A 315 -2.97 -33.76 12.48
CA HIS A 315 -2.33 -32.51 12.06
C HIS A 315 -3.27 -31.28 12.05
N LYS A 316 -4.17 -31.22 13.05
CA LYS A 316 -5.18 -30.17 13.20
C LYS A 316 -4.63 -28.85 13.76
N HIS A 317 -3.33 -28.78 14.05
CA HIS A 317 -2.68 -27.58 14.57
C HIS A 317 -1.96 -26.82 13.46
N ALA A 318 -1.64 -25.56 13.75
CA ALA A 318 -1.07 -24.62 12.80
C ALA A 318 0.30 -25.10 12.29
N TYR A 319 0.51 -24.89 10.99
CA TYR A 319 1.78 -24.92 10.32
C TYR A 319 2.34 -23.51 10.37
N ILE A 320 3.58 -23.36 10.82
CA ILE A 320 4.32 -22.10 10.85
C ILE A 320 5.47 -22.28 9.87
N LEU A 321 5.26 -21.76 8.66
CA LEU A 321 6.07 -22.05 7.48
C LEU A 321 6.77 -20.78 7.02
N PRO A 322 8.04 -20.55 7.42
CA PRO A 322 8.88 -19.60 6.72
C PRO A 322 9.15 -20.09 5.29
N VAL A 323 8.95 -19.20 4.32
CA VAL A 323 9.03 -19.48 2.89
C VAL A 323 10.01 -18.50 2.24
N ASP A 324 10.64 -18.98 1.17
CA ASP A 324 11.44 -18.23 0.22
C ASP A 324 10.65 -18.25 -1.09
N MET A 325 9.88 -17.19 -1.36
CA MET A 325 8.98 -17.10 -2.51
C MET A 325 9.72 -16.74 -3.80
N ASP A 326 10.77 -15.92 -3.71
CA ASP A 326 11.59 -15.52 -4.86
C ASP A 326 12.74 -16.51 -5.19
N LYS A 327 12.88 -17.57 -4.40
CA LYS A 327 13.84 -18.69 -4.57
C LYS A 327 15.30 -18.24 -4.56
N ASP A 328 15.60 -17.16 -3.85
CA ASP A 328 16.95 -16.61 -3.78
C ASP A 328 17.82 -17.29 -2.70
N GLY A 329 17.23 -18.07 -1.79
CA GLY A 329 17.87 -18.76 -0.67
C GLY A 329 17.74 -18.06 0.68
N TRP A 330 16.97 -16.97 0.75
CA TRP A 330 16.66 -16.18 1.94
C TRP A 330 15.15 -16.18 2.20
N LEU A 331 14.77 -16.18 3.48
CA LEU A 331 13.37 -16.18 3.87
C LEU A 331 12.78 -14.78 3.73
N ASP A 332 11.70 -14.67 2.95
CA ASP A 332 11.01 -13.41 2.61
C ASP A 332 9.54 -13.40 3.05
N HIS A 333 8.93 -14.57 3.30
CA HIS A 333 7.54 -14.70 3.73
C HIS A 333 7.37 -15.68 4.88
N LEU A 334 6.27 -15.49 5.63
CA LEU A 334 5.78 -16.44 6.62
C LEU A 334 4.33 -16.79 6.30
N VAL A 335 4.06 -18.07 6.16
CA VAL A 335 2.70 -18.61 6.06
C VAL A 335 2.37 -19.28 7.39
N VAL A 336 1.33 -18.79 8.07
CA VAL A 336 0.73 -19.47 9.23
C VAL A 336 -0.64 -19.97 8.84
N VAL A 337 -0.87 -21.28 8.92
CA VAL A 337 -2.10 -21.88 8.40
C VAL A 337 -2.50 -23.14 9.16
N SER A 338 -3.79 -23.39 9.30
CA SER A 338 -4.38 -24.50 10.02
C SER A 338 -5.47 -25.15 9.17
N LYS A 339 -5.73 -26.45 9.34
CA LYS A 339 -6.88 -27.11 8.70
C LYS A 339 -8.23 -26.70 9.30
N LYS A 340 -8.20 -26.06 10.47
CA LYS A 340 -9.39 -25.54 11.16
C LYS A 340 -9.33 -24.02 11.25
N PRO A 341 -10.49 -23.33 11.21
CA PRO A 341 -10.54 -21.89 11.45
C PRO A 341 -9.92 -21.52 12.78
N PHE A 342 -9.19 -20.42 12.81
CA PHE A 342 -8.69 -19.80 14.03
C PHE A 342 -9.83 -19.13 14.80
N SER A 343 -9.77 -19.20 16.12
CA SER A 343 -10.63 -18.42 17.02
C SER A 343 -10.29 -16.92 16.97
N SER A 344 -11.19 -16.08 17.51
CA SER A 344 -10.98 -14.63 17.64
C SER A 344 -9.69 -14.28 18.38
N GLU A 345 -9.35 -15.03 19.42
CA GLU A 345 -8.16 -14.82 20.24
C GLU A 345 -6.90 -15.25 19.49
N GLU A 346 -6.98 -16.32 18.70
CA GLU A 346 -5.88 -16.80 17.84
C GLU A 346 -5.62 -15.83 16.68
N ILE A 347 -6.67 -15.33 16.03
CA ILE A 347 -6.57 -14.28 15.00
C ILE A 347 -5.93 -13.04 15.59
N THR A 348 -6.37 -12.61 16.78
CA THR A 348 -5.78 -11.45 17.47
C THR A 348 -4.32 -11.69 17.84
N ALA A 349 -3.94 -12.92 18.22
CA ALA A 349 -2.55 -13.24 18.54
C ALA A 349 -1.64 -13.19 17.31
N LEU A 350 -2.14 -13.66 16.16
CA LEU A 350 -1.48 -13.56 14.87
C LEU A 350 -1.42 -12.11 14.36
N ASP A 351 -2.48 -11.33 14.51
CA ASP A 351 -2.51 -9.89 14.15
C ASP A 351 -1.51 -9.07 14.97
N ARG A 352 -1.29 -9.44 16.24
CA ARG A 352 -0.29 -8.82 17.13
C ARG A 352 1.14 -9.36 16.94
N LEU A 353 1.38 -10.25 15.97
CA LEU A 353 2.72 -10.71 15.64
C LEU A 353 3.48 -9.58 14.92
N ASP A 354 4.34 -8.89 15.66
CA ASP A 354 5.09 -7.73 15.18
C ASP A 354 6.50 -8.09 14.69
N LYS A 355 7.25 -8.81 15.53
CA LYS A 355 8.67 -9.13 15.29
C LYS A 355 9.19 -10.28 16.15
N VAL A 356 10.29 -10.88 15.69
CA VAL A 356 11.10 -11.83 16.46
C VAL A 356 12.58 -11.45 16.39
N TRP A 357 13.30 -11.72 17.49
CA TRP A 357 14.74 -11.44 17.57
C TRP A 357 15.57 -12.47 16.81
N GLN A 358 16.74 -12.05 16.33
CA GLN A 358 17.73 -12.91 15.69
C GLN A 358 19.01 -13.05 16.54
N PRO A 359 19.70 -14.21 16.50
CA PRO A 359 20.92 -14.43 17.26
C PRO A 359 22.11 -13.69 16.65
N LYS A 360 23.24 -13.66 17.39
CA LYS A 360 24.53 -13.12 16.92
C LYS A 360 24.50 -11.63 16.55
N GLY A 361 23.65 -10.84 17.22
CA GLY A 361 23.54 -9.40 16.97
C GLY A 361 22.89 -9.04 15.63
N LYS A 362 22.29 -10.00 14.92
CA LYS A 362 21.48 -9.72 13.73
C LYS A 362 20.25 -8.87 14.13
N PRO A 363 19.81 -7.92 13.29
CA PRO A 363 18.58 -7.14 13.51
C PRO A 363 17.33 -8.03 13.67
N ASP A 364 16.29 -7.53 14.33
CA ASP A 364 15.01 -8.23 14.44
C ASP A 364 14.38 -8.48 13.04
N ILE A 365 13.57 -9.53 12.94
CA ILE A 365 12.70 -9.79 11.77
C ILE A 365 11.32 -9.21 12.10
N TYR A 366 10.83 -8.31 11.26
CA TYR A 366 9.49 -7.74 11.33
C TYR A 366 8.53 -8.51 10.43
N PHE A 367 7.28 -8.62 10.86
CA PHE A 367 6.22 -9.31 10.13
C PHE A 367 5.09 -8.34 9.80
N VAL A 368 4.77 -8.22 8.52
CA VAL A 368 3.66 -7.39 8.04
C VAL A 368 2.60 -8.30 7.43
N PRO A 369 1.40 -8.41 8.01
CA PRO A 369 0.35 -9.25 7.45
C PRO A 369 -0.07 -8.70 6.09
N LEU A 370 0.02 -9.54 5.06
CA LEU A 370 -0.33 -9.19 3.67
C LEU A 370 -1.75 -9.63 3.35
N LYS A 371 -2.13 -10.86 3.75
CA LYS A 371 -3.40 -11.48 3.37
C LYS A 371 -3.88 -12.44 4.44
N TRP A 372 -5.16 -12.37 4.77
CA TRP A 372 -5.90 -13.38 5.53
C TRP A 372 -6.78 -14.18 4.58
N GLY A 373 -6.98 -15.48 4.84
CA GLY A 373 -7.78 -16.33 3.99
C GLY A 373 -8.08 -17.70 4.58
N ASN A 374 -8.80 -18.52 3.80
CA ASN A 374 -9.01 -19.93 4.11
C ASN A 374 -7.88 -20.83 3.55
N TYR A 375 -7.90 -22.13 3.85
CA TYR A 375 -6.78 -23.06 3.61
C TYR A 375 -6.49 -23.23 2.12
N LYS A 376 -7.50 -23.02 1.27
CA LYS A 376 -7.36 -23.12 -0.19
C LYS A 376 -6.85 -21.83 -0.83
N GLU A 377 -6.96 -20.70 -0.13
CA GLU A 377 -6.51 -19.37 -0.57
C GLU A 377 -5.09 -19.02 -0.10
N ILE A 378 -4.50 -19.88 0.74
CA ILE A 378 -3.22 -19.67 1.40
C ILE A 378 -2.34 -20.92 1.20
N PRO A 379 -1.22 -20.85 0.47
CA PRO A 379 -0.66 -19.66 -0.21
C PRO A 379 -1.49 -19.25 -1.44
N ASP A 380 -1.26 -18.04 -1.95
CA ASP A 380 -1.98 -17.45 -3.10
C ASP A 380 -1.54 -18.06 -4.44
N GLU A 381 -1.55 -19.39 -4.50
CA GLU A 381 -1.06 -20.19 -5.61
C GLU A 381 -2.19 -21.02 -6.21
N ILE A 382 -2.24 -21.07 -7.53
CA ILE A 382 -3.18 -21.91 -8.27
C ILE A 382 -2.85 -23.38 -7.95
N PRO A 383 -3.84 -24.27 -7.74
CA PRO A 383 -3.58 -25.68 -7.46
C PRO A 383 -2.72 -26.34 -8.54
N LYS A 384 -1.71 -27.11 -8.14
CA LYS A 384 -0.74 -27.78 -9.02
C LYS A 384 -0.66 -29.27 -8.72
N THR A 385 -0.15 -30.04 -9.67
CA THR A 385 0.07 -31.49 -9.52
C THR A 385 1.52 -31.84 -9.23
N LYS A 386 2.48 -30.96 -9.57
CA LYS A 386 3.92 -31.19 -9.43
C LYS A 386 4.52 -30.25 -8.39
N PHE A 387 5.30 -30.81 -7.48
CA PHE A 387 5.96 -30.06 -6.42
C PHE A 387 7.39 -30.56 -6.19
N ILE A 388 8.25 -29.66 -5.73
CA ILE A 388 9.65 -29.96 -5.40
C ILE A 388 9.99 -29.46 -3.99
N SER A 389 10.81 -30.21 -3.26
CA SER A 389 11.22 -29.82 -1.90
C SER A 389 11.93 -28.46 -1.88
N SER A 390 11.43 -27.53 -1.06
CA SER A 390 12.12 -26.28 -0.69
C SER A 390 12.88 -26.41 0.63
N THR A 391 12.49 -27.35 1.49
CA THR A 391 13.20 -27.72 2.72
C THR A 391 13.26 -29.23 2.87
N PRO A 392 14.25 -29.79 3.60
CA PRO A 392 14.45 -31.23 3.62
C PRO A 392 13.32 -31.95 4.36
N PHE A 393 12.81 -33.01 3.74
CA PHE A 393 11.96 -34.02 4.35
C PHE A 393 12.77 -34.89 5.31
N VAL A 394 12.31 -35.02 6.55
CA VAL A 394 12.91 -35.90 7.56
C VAL A 394 11.89 -37.00 7.86
N PRO A 395 12.20 -38.29 7.63
CA PRO A 395 11.23 -39.36 7.85
C PRO A 395 10.90 -39.48 9.36
N PRO A 396 9.61 -39.55 9.75
CA PRO A 396 9.24 -39.72 11.15
C PRO A 396 9.61 -41.10 11.73
N ARG A 397 9.80 -42.10 10.86
CA ARG A 397 10.17 -43.47 11.22
C ARG A 397 11.60 -43.78 10.80
N HIS A 398 12.21 -44.78 11.44
CA HIS A 398 13.54 -45.25 11.09
C HIS A 398 13.50 -46.45 10.14
N TYR A 399 14.35 -46.40 9.12
CA TYR A 399 14.60 -47.53 8.24
C TYR A 399 15.25 -48.69 9.02
N ARG A 400 14.79 -49.92 8.78
CA ARG A 400 15.38 -51.14 9.33
C ARG A 400 16.02 -51.94 8.20
N LYS A 401 17.34 -52.21 8.31
CA LYS A 401 18.07 -53.02 7.34
C LYS A 401 17.38 -54.39 7.17
N GLY A 402 17.22 -54.82 5.92
CA GLY A 402 16.53 -56.07 5.57
C GLY A 402 15.02 -55.92 5.26
N ARG A 403 14.48 -54.69 5.21
CA ARG A 403 13.07 -54.42 4.85
C ARG A 403 12.91 -53.77 3.46
N GLY A 404 13.64 -54.26 2.45
CA GLY A 404 13.56 -53.77 1.08
C GLY A 404 14.54 -52.62 0.79
N ASP A 405 14.46 -52.06 -0.41
CA ASP A 405 15.34 -50.96 -0.84
C ASP A 405 15.11 -49.68 0.00
N PHE A 406 16.20 -48.95 0.23
CA PHE A 406 16.17 -47.75 1.08
C PHE A 406 15.43 -46.59 0.42
N MET A 407 15.59 -46.40 -0.89
CA MET A 407 14.95 -45.31 -1.63
C MET A 407 13.47 -45.61 -1.85
N GLU A 408 13.11 -46.85 -2.14
CA GLU A 408 11.72 -47.29 -2.18
C GLU A 408 11.02 -47.08 -0.82
N TRP A 409 11.71 -47.39 0.28
CA TRP A 409 11.18 -47.12 1.61
C TRP A 409 10.97 -45.62 1.87
N LEU A 410 11.93 -44.77 1.52
CA LEU A 410 11.80 -43.31 1.66
C LEU A 410 10.62 -42.75 0.85
N ALA A 411 10.49 -43.18 -0.42
CA ALA A 411 9.37 -42.80 -1.25
C ALA A 411 8.03 -43.25 -0.63
N GLY A 412 7.99 -44.47 -0.07
CA GLY A 412 6.84 -44.97 0.68
C GLY A 412 6.52 -44.16 1.94
N GLU A 413 7.52 -43.59 2.61
CA GLU A 413 7.29 -42.68 3.75
C GLU A 413 6.69 -41.36 3.29
N VAL A 414 7.18 -40.76 2.20
CA VAL A 414 6.59 -39.53 1.62
C VAL A 414 5.12 -39.76 1.26
N LYS A 415 4.80 -40.89 0.60
CA LYS A 415 3.42 -41.23 0.23
C LYS A 415 2.50 -41.37 1.46
N LYS A 416 2.94 -42.11 2.48
CA LYS A 416 2.18 -42.27 3.72
C LYS A 416 1.97 -40.94 4.45
N GLU A 417 3.00 -40.10 4.50
CA GLU A 417 2.89 -38.78 5.13
C GLU A 417 1.91 -37.89 4.36
N ALA A 418 1.93 -37.89 3.02
CA ALA A 418 0.96 -37.13 2.23
C ALA A 418 -0.49 -37.51 2.59
N VAL A 419 -0.81 -38.81 2.61
CA VAL A 419 -2.13 -39.31 3.00
C VAL A 419 -2.46 -38.97 4.46
N TYR A 420 -1.49 -39.10 5.37
CA TYR A 420 -1.66 -38.77 6.79
C TYR A 420 -1.92 -37.27 7.01
N HIS A 421 -1.34 -36.42 6.16
CA HIS A 421 -1.60 -35.00 6.09
C HIS A 421 -2.87 -34.66 5.27
N GLY A 422 -3.67 -35.64 4.86
CA GLY A 422 -4.95 -35.44 4.17
C GLY A 422 -4.81 -35.00 2.71
N LEU A 423 -3.64 -35.19 2.11
CA LEU A 423 -3.39 -34.97 0.70
C LEU A 423 -3.64 -36.27 -0.09
N PRO A 424 -3.86 -36.18 -1.41
CA PRO A 424 -3.91 -37.36 -2.27
C PRO A 424 -2.58 -38.14 -2.19
N GLU A 425 -2.61 -39.44 -2.40
CA GLU A 425 -1.37 -40.22 -2.46
C GLU A 425 -0.56 -39.81 -3.72
N PRO A 426 0.72 -39.42 -3.60
CA PRO A 426 1.56 -39.12 -4.75
C PRO A 426 1.70 -40.34 -5.67
N VAL A 427 1.47 -40.13 -6.97
CA VAL A 427 1.66 -41.16 -8.00
C VAL A 427 3.15 -41.38 -8.27
N GLU A 428 3.95 -40.31 -8.17
CA GLU A 428 5.39 -40.33 -8.39
C GLU A 428 6.14 -39.60 -7.27
N VAL A 429 7.26 -40.17 -6.84
CA VAL A 429 8.18 -39.58 -5.86
C VAL A 429 9.61 -39.86 -6.33
N LYS A 430 10.33 -38.82 -6.73
CA LYS A 430 11.71 -38.90 -7.26
C LYS A 430 12.66 -38.18 -6.31
N PRO A 431 13.82 -38.75 -5.95
CA PRO A 431 14.78 -38.06 -5.11
C PRO A 431 15.43 -36.89 -5.84
N VAL A 432 15.68 -35.81 -5.09
CA VAL A 432 16.43 -34.64 -5.53
C VAL A 432 17.68 -34.54 -4.65
N GLU A 433 18.86 -34.35 -5.25
CA GLU A 433 20.13 -34.38 -4.50
C GLU A 433 20.37 -33.12 -3.64
N LYS A 434 19.84 -31.98 -4.09
CA LYS A 434 20.08 -30.65 -3.50
C LYS A 434 19.00 -29.66 -3.95
N LEU A 435 18.79 -28.61 -3.16
CA LEU A 435 17.97 -27.48 -3.56
C LEU A 435 18.71 -26.65 -4.63
N LEU A 436 18.06 -26.35 -5.75
CA LEU A 436 18.53 -25.39 -6.76
C LEU A 436 17.82 -24.05 -6.54
N LEU A 437 18.59 -22.96 -6.56
CA LEU A 437 18.10 -21.59 -6.40
C LEU A 437 18.13 -20.86 -7.74
N ASP A 438 17.27 -19.86 -7.92
CA ASP A 438 17.12 -19.14 -9.21
C ASP A 438 18.37 -18.32 -9.57
N ASN A 439 19.18 -17.97 -8.57
CA ASN A 439 20.49 -17.34 -8.75
C ASN A 439 21.62 -18.32 -9.12
N GLY A 440 21.30 -19.58 -9.45
CA GLY A 440 22.27 -20.61 -9.86
C GLY A 440 23.05 -21.25 -8.72
N ARG A 441 22.84 -20.82 -7.46
CA ARG A 441 23.42 -21.49 -6.29
C ARG A 441 22.66 -22.78 -6.00
N SER A 442 23.31 -23.68 -5.26
CA SER A 442 22.66 -24.91 -4.81
C SER A 442 23.03 -25.24 -3.37
N LEU A 443 22.06 -25.75 -2.61
CA LEU A 443 22.20 -26.07 -1.18
C LEU A 443 21.98 -27.57 -0.96
N ARG A 444 22.93 -28.24 -0.30
CA ARG A 444 22.76 -29.64 0.08
C ARG A 444 21.78 -29.74 1.24
N TRP A 445 20.96 -30.80 1.28
CA TRP A 445 20.04 -31.05 2.40
C TRP A 445 20.75 -31.13 3.76
N LEU A 446 22.02 -31.55 3.78
CA LEU A 446 22.84 -31.60 4.99
C LEU A 446 23.13 -30.21 5.60
N GLU A 447 23.13 -29.14 4.79
CA GLU A 447 23.40 -27.77 5.23
C GLU A 447 22.25 -27.16 6.04
N PHE A 448 21.05 -27.71 5.91
CA PHE A 448 19.89 -27.27 6.67
C PHE A 448 19.96 -27.76 8.13
N ARG A 449 19.46 -26.92 9.04
CA ARG A 449 19.05 -27.37 10.37
C ARG A 449 17.84 -28.29 10.21
N ARG A 450 17.95 -29.52 10.71
CA ARG A 450 16.98 -30.62 10.51
C ARG A 450 16.42 -31.19 11.81
N SER A 451 16.68 -30.51 12.92
CA SER A 451 16.23 -30.93 14.24
C SER A 451 15.95 -29.68 15.06
N ARG A 452 14.96 -29.80 15.94
CA ARG A 452 14.63 -28.77 16.93
C ARG A 452 15.77 -28.56 17.93
N LYS A 453 15.77 -27.41 18.60
CA LYS A 453 16.80 -27.10 19.61
C LYS A 453 16.78 -28.16 20.73
N GLY A 454 17.92 -28.81 20.95
CA GLY A 454 18.10 -29.82 22.00
C GLY A 454 17.84 -31.26 21.55
N GLU A 455 17.41 -31.48 20.30
CA GLU A 455 17.21 -32.82 19.74
C GLU A 455 18.43 -33.33 18.97
N ASN A 456 18.49 -34.66 18.80
CA ASN A 456 19.51 -35.32 18.00
C ASN A 456 19.43 -34.89 16.53
N ARG A 457 20.60 -34.78 15.89
CA ARG A 457 20.69 -34.41 14.47
C ARG A 457 20.01 -35.49 13.62
N GLN A 458 19.05 -35.07 12.80
CA GLN A 458 18.35 -35.94 11.85
C GLN A 458 18.98 -35.86 10.46
N ILE A 459 18.73 -36.88 9.63
CA ILE A 459 19.04 -36.87 8.21
C ILE A 459 17.81 -36.41 7.45
N GLY A 460 18.02 -35.55 6.45
CA GLY A 460 16.95 -34.99 5.64
C GLY A 460 17.24 -35.21 4.16
N TYR A 461 16.17 -35.32 3.38
CA TYR A 461 16.17 -35.70 1.96
C TYR A 461 15.27 -34.73 1.19
N GLY A 462 15.48 -34.60 -0.11
CA GLY A 462 14.59 -33.83 -0.98
C GLY A 462 13.98 -34.71 -2.04
N PHE A 463 12.78 -34.33 -2.49
CA PHE A 463 12.04 -35.06 -3.51
C PHE A 463 11.30 -34.10 -4.44
N GLU A 464 11.10 -34.57 -5.66
CA GLU A 464 10.06 -34.12 -6.57
C GLU A 464 8.87 -35.09 -6.40
N ILE A 465 7.67 -34.56 -6.23
CA ILE A 465 6.44 -35.34 -6.05
C ILE A 465 5.39 -34.92 -7.07
N VAL A 466 4.64 -35.91 -7.56
CA VAL A 466 3.53 -35.71 -8.49
C VAL A 466 2.27 -36.33 -7.91
N PHE A 467 1.19 -35.56 -7.87
CA PHE A 467 -0.15 -36.00 -7.50
C PHE A 467 -1.00 -36.29 -8.75
N SER A 468 -1.98 -37.19 -8.61
CA SER A 468 -2.94 -37.49 -9.69
C SER A 468 -3.94 -36.36 -9.95
N GLU A 469 -4.12 -35.47 -8.98
CA GLU A 469 -5.05 -34.34 -9.04
C GLU A 469 -4.40 -33.06 -8.48
N PRO A 470 -4.83 -31.85 -8.90
CA PRO A 470 -4.28 -30.61 -8.40
C PRO A 470 -4.49 -30.45 -6.89
N VAL A 471 -3.41 -30.21 -6.16
CA VAL A 471 -3.40 -29.98 -4.71
C VAL A 471 -3.34 -28.48 -4.43
N SER A 472 -4.18 -28.02 -3.49
CA SER A 472 -4.20 -26.63 -3.00
C SER A 472 -3.64 -26.55 -1.58
N GLY A 473 -3.05 -25.41 -1.23
CA GLY A 473 -2.50 -25.17 0.10
C GLY A 473 -1.05 -25.63 0.24
N PRO A 474 -0.44 -25.40 1.43
CA PRO A 474 0.94 -25.79 1.66
C PRO A 474 1.10 -27.31 1.69
N VAL A 475 2.17 -27.79 1.05
CA VAL A 475 2.58 -29.20 1.13
C VAL A 475 3.80 -29.28 2.04
N ALA A 476 3.60 -29.74 3.28
CA ALA A 476 4.66 -29.93 4.27
C ALA A 476 4.54 -31.31 4.92
N LEU A 477 5.55 -32.15 4.77
CA LEU A 477 5.50 -33.58 5.12
C LEU A 477 6.66 -33.99 6.05
N GLY A 478 6.41 -35.00 6.89
CA GLY A 478 7.43 -35.62 7.73
C GLY A 478 7.70 -34.88 9.05
N TYR A 479 8.81 -35.24 9.69
CA TYR A 479 9.21 -34.64 10.96
C TYR A 479 9.46 -33.15 10.79
N GLY A 480 8.83 -32.35 11.66
CA GLY A 480 8.97 -30.90 11.65
C GLY A 480 8.15 -30.20 10.57
N ALA A 481 7.20 -30.88 9.91
CA ALA A 481 6.29 -30.28 8.91
C ALA A 481 5.62 -29.00 9.42
N HIS A 482 5.14 -28.99 10.67
CA HIS A 482 4.52 -27.82 11.30
C HIS A 482 5.50 -26.69 11.63
N PHE A 483 6.79 -26.94 11.52
CA PHE A 483 7.88 -25.99 11.79
C PHE A 483 8.70 -25.67 10.53
N GLY A 484 8.16 -25.92 9.35
CA GLY A 484 8.79 -25.56 8.08
C GLY A 484 9.89 -26.51 7.58
N LEU A 485 9.97 -27.74 8.08
CA LEU A 485 10.71 -28.81 7.40
C LEU A 485 9.80 -29.57 6.44
N GLY A 486 10.41 -30.28 5.47
CA GLY A 486 9.69 -31.07 4.47
C GLY A 486 8.65 -30.29 3.67
N GLN A 487 8.87 -28.99 3.49
CA GLN A 487 8.07 -28.13 2.62
C GLN A 487 8.37 -28.43 1.15
N PHE A 488 7.32 -28.45 0.34
CA PHE A 488 7.36 -28.57 -1.11
C PHE A 488 6.67 -27.35 -1.74
N VAL A 489 7.29 -26.79 -2.76
CA VAL A 489 6.77 -25.67 -3.55
C VAL A 489 6.35 -26.16 -4.93
N PRO A 490 5.34 -25.55 -5.56
CA PRO A 490 4.93 -25.97 -6.89
C PRO A 490 6.00 -25.70 -7.95
N GLU A 491 6.02 -26.55 -8.98
CA GLU A 491 6.88 -26.40 -10.16
C GLU A 491 6.14 -25.81 -11.37
#